data_AF-A0A3C1A6S8-F1
#
_entry.id   AF-A0A3C1A6S8-F1
#
_cell.length_a   1.000
_cell.length_b   1.000
_cell.length_c   1.000
_cell.angle_alpha   90.00
_cell.angle_beta   90.00
_cell.angle_gamma   90.00
#
_symmetry.space_group_name_H-M   'P 1'
#
loop_
_entity.id
_entity.type
_entity.pdbx_description
1 polymer ?
#
loop_
_entity_poly.entity_id
_entity_poly.type
_entity_poly.pdbx_seq_one_letter_code
_entity_poly.pdbx_strand_id
1 'polypeptide(L)'
;MFISGVSTVSVFGAIKDVFGTLVVVVLLVAFIRNLPKKLGADFDTLLDIALEDWVETHKNMISLKDPRNKRDIYIKTDVNNFFGAGKTGMGRFALIEKQNSALKISFSLNKSLFFGHNGEKEDIATLLKPLGEKFQLFAQTKYKDIASVKYEVSKSNLILLLNDSINTDKDVKAIMIIIDDMYEAFLVMASREA
;
A
#
# COMPACT_ATOMS: atom_id res chain seq x y z
N MET A 1 -1.40 13.01 69.03
CA MET A 1 -0.54 14.02 68.39
C MET A 1 -1.07 14.23 66.98
N PHE A 2 -1.80 15.32 66.77
CA PHE A 2 -2.31 15.74 65.47
C PHE A 2 -1.17 16.48 64.75
N ILE A 3 -0.87 16.07 63.52
CA ILE A 3 -0.20 16.94 62.54
C ILE A 3 -1.08 16.91 61.29
N SER A 4 -1.79 18.03 61.08
CA SER A 4 -2.39 18.50 59.81
C SER A 4 -3.56 17.71 59.19
N GLY A 5 -4.77 17.99 59.67
CA GLY A 5 -5.94 18.45 58.89
C GLY A 5 -6.49 17.76 57.63
N VAL A 6 -5.85 16.77 57.02
CA VAL A 6 -6.41 16.06 55.85
C VAL A 6 -6.38 14.58 56.15
N SER A 7 -7.56 13.96 56.29
CA SER A 7 -7.65 12.53 56.54
C SER A 7 -7.02 11.78 55.35
N THR A 8 -6.13 10.84 55.62
CA THR A 8 -5.52 9.94 54.62
C THR A 8 -6.56 9.24 53.75
N VAL A 9 -7.78 9.05 54.30
CA VAL A 9 -8.94 8.50 53.59
C VAL A 9 -9.46 9.46 52.50
N SER A 10 -9.47 10.77 52.77
CA SER A 10 -9.86 11.80 51.81
C SER A 10 -8.85 11.95 50.67
N VAL A 11 -7.56 11.81 50.95
CA VAL A 11 -6.50 11.83 49.93
C VAL A 11 -6.57 10.56 49.06
N PHE A 12 -6.77 9.38 49.65
CA PHE A 12 -6.95 8.14 48.90
C PHE A 12 -8.22 8.11 48.05
N GLY A 13 -9.33 8.70 48.54
CA GLY A 13 -10.57 8.86 47.77
C GLY A 13 -10.39 9.76 46.55
N ALA A 14 -9.75 10.92 46.71
CA ALA A 14 -9.46 11.84 45.61
C ALA A 14 -8.48 11.24 44.59
N ILE A 15 -7.47 10.50 45.05
CA ILE A 15 -6.54 9.76 44.17
C ILE A 15 -7.32 8.71 43.37
N LYS A 16 -8.17 7.90 44.01
CA LYS A 16 -8.98 6.86 43.35
C LYS A 16 -9.91 7.44 42.29
N ASP A 17 -10.55 8.58 42.57
CA ASP A 17 -11.44 9.23 41.60
C ASP A 17 -10.66 9.83 40.42
N VAL A 18 -9.50 10.44 40.66
CA VAL A 18 -8.62 10.95 39.58
C VAL A 18 -8.10 9.80 38.71
N PHE A 19 -7.65 8.69 39.31
CA PHE A 19 -7.22 7.51 38.54
C PHE A 19 -8.38 6.87 37.77
N GLY A 20 -9.57 6.77 38.36
CA GLY A 20 -10.76 6.29 37.67
C GLY A 20 -11.12 7.16 36.47
N THR A 21 -11.07 8.49 36.64
CA THR A 21 -11.34 9.44 35.57
C THR A 21 -10.28 9.35 34.46
N LEU A 22 -9.00 9.20 34.82
CA LEU A 22 -7.89 9.13 33.86
C LEU A 22 -7.93 7.81 33.07
N VAL A 23 -8.24 6.69 33.72
CA VAL A 23 -8.45 5.40 33.05
C VAL A 23 -9.65 5.46 32.10
N VAL A 24 -10.76 6.08 32.52
CA VAL A 24 -11.93 6.28 31.65
C VAL A 24 -11.56 7.14 30.46
N VAL A 25 -10.84 8.25 30.63
CA VAL A 25 -10.39 9.11 29.51
C VAL A 25 -9.47 8.34 28.57
N VAL A 26 -8.51 7.56 29.09
CA VAL A 26 -7.61 6.74 28.26
C VAL A 26 -8.38 5.67 27.49
N LEU A 27 -9.35 5.00 28.13
CA LEU A 27 -10.22 4.03 27.46
C LEU A 27 -11.10 4.71 26.42
N LEU A 28 -11.61 5.90 26.69
CA LEU A 28 -12.46 6.65 25.78
C LEU A 28 -11.66 7.16 24.57
N VAL A 29 -10.42 7.61 24.78
CA VAL A 29 -9.48 7.97 23.70
C VAL A 29 -9.08 6.73 22.89
N ALA A 30 -8.80 5.60 23.53
CA ALA A 30 -8.51 4.35 22.85
C ALA A 30 -9.72 3.84 22.04
N PHE A 31 -10.92 3.98 22.59
CA PHE A 31 -12.17 3.62 21.93
C PHE A 31 -12.48 4.56 20.77
N ILE A 32 -12.28 5.88 20.93
CA ILE A 32 -12.41 6.86 19.83
C ILE A 32 -11.36 6.61 18.74
N ARG A 33 -10.13 6.23 19.09
CA ARG A 33 -9.09 5.82 18.12
C ARG A 33 -9.45 4.53 17.37
N ASN A 34 -10.16 3.61 18.04
CA ASN A 34 -10.58 2.32 17.46
C ASN A 34 -11.98 2.36 16.83
N LEU A 35 -12.72 3.46 16.96
CA LEU A 35 -13.95 3.65 16.21
C LEU A 35 -13.57 3.78 14.73
N PRO A 36 -14.15 2.97 13.83
CA PRO A 36 -13.94 3.16 12.41
C PRO A 36 -14.43 4.57 12.08
N LYS A 37 -13.53 5.44 11.62
CA LYS A 37 -13.90 6.75 11.10
C LYS A 37 -14.86 6.51 9.93
N LYS A 38 -16.17 6.48 10.18
CA LYS A 38 -17.20 6.65 9.15
C LYS A 38 -17.15 8.12 8.74
N LEU A 39 -16.08 8.47 8.02
CA LEU A 39 -16.10 9.64 7.17
C LEU A 39 -16.98 9.23 5.98
N GLY A 40 -18.06 9.98 5.73
CA GLY A 40 -18.74 9.97 4.44
C GLY A 40 -17.86 10.58 3.35
N ALA A 41 -16.60 10.16 3.31
CA ALA A 41 -15.64 10.52 2.29
C ALA A 41 -16.05 9.83 1.00
N ASP A 42 -15.87 10.52 -0.12
CA ASP A 42 -16.11 9.93 -1.42
C ASP A 42 -15.11 8.79 -1.69
N PHE A 43 -15.46 7.93 -2.64
CA PHE A 43 -14.64 6.77 -3.02
C PHE A 43 -13.18 7.17 -3.29
N ASP A 44 -12.98 8.29 -4.00
CA ASP A 44 -11.65 8.76 -4.38
C ASP A 44 -10.80 9.13 -3.15
N THR A 45 -11.39 9.78 -2.14
CA THR A 45 -10.72 10.08 -0.87
C THR A 45 -10.42 8.81 -0.07
N LEU A 46 -11.35 7.85 -0.03
CA LEU A 46 -11.14 6.59 0.69
C LEU A 46 -10.02 5.76 0.06
N LEU A 47 -9.97 5.70 -1.27
CA LEU A 47 -8.88 5.04 -1.99
C LEU A 47 -7.54 5.74 -1.70
N ASP A 48 -7.52 7.06 -1.77
CA ASP A 48 -6.33 7.86 -1.52
C ASP A 48 -5.77 7.66 -0.09
N ILE A 49 -6.65 7.57 0.92
CA ILE A 49 -6.25 7.26 2.30
C ILE A 49 -5.69 5.83 2.38
N ALA A 50 -6.37 4.85 1.79
CA ALA A 50 -5.93 3.46 1.83
C ALA A 50 -4.57 3.26 1.14
N LEU A 51 -4.32 3.98 0.05
CA LEU A 51 -3.02 3.98 -0.64
C LEU A 51 -1.92 4.61 0.22
N GLU A 52 -2.20 5.74 0.87
CA GLU A 52 -1.24 6.40 1.75
C GLU A 52 -0.86 5.50 2.94
N ASP A 53 -1.84 4.86 3.57
CA ASP A 53 -1.61 3.92 4.67
C ASP A 53 -0.80 2.69 4.22
N TRP A 54 -1.08 2.17 3.02
CA TRP A 54 -0.32 1.05 2.46
C TRP A 54 1.12 1.44 2.09
N VAL A 55 1.33 2.64 1.54
CA VAL A 55 2.68 3.17 1.26
C VAL A 55 3.48 3.33 2.55
N GLU A 56 2.87 3.89 3.61
CA GLU A 56 3.55 4.06 4.90
C GLU A 56 3.95 2.71 5.51
N THR A 57 3.10 1.70 5.36
CA THR A 57 3.39 0.31 5.78
C THR A 57 4.59 -0.27 5.03
N HIS A 58 4.75 0.07 3.75
CA HIS A 58 5.78 -0.45 2.86
C HIS A 58 6.90 0.55 2.55
N LYS A 59 7.05 1.63 3.32
CA LYS A 59 7.93 2.77 3.02
C LYS A 59 9.41 2.46 2.80
N ASN A 60 9.85 1.29 3.26
CA ASN A 60 11.21 0.81 3.04
C ASN A 60 11.46 0.45 1.57
N MET A 61 10.44 0.06 0.81
CA MET A 61 10.55 -0.36 -0.59
C MET A 61 9.67 0.47 -1.52
N ILE A 62 8.56 1.01 -1.01
CA ILE A 62 7.59 1.78 -1.78
C ILE A 62 7.67 3.26 -1.43
N SER A 63 7.45 4.13 -2.41
CA SER A 63 7.27 5.56 -2.19
C SER A 63 6.28 6.18 -3.16
N LEU A 64 5.78 7.36 -2.80
CA LEU A 64 5.13 8.28 -3.73
C LEU A 64 6.18 9.22 -4.31
N LYS A 65 6.13 9.50 -5.62
CA LYS A 65 7.02 10.51 -6.22
C LYS A 65 6.56 11.93 -5.92
N ASP A 66 5.25 12.16 -5.93
CA ASP A 66 4.61 13.40 -5.51
C ASP A 66 3.56 13.06 -4.44
N PRO A 67 3.67 13.60 -3.21
CA PRO A 67 2.67 13.40 -2.17
C PRO A 67 1.25 13.84 -2.57
N ARG A 68 1.12 14.71 -3.58
CA ARG A 68 -0.17 15.16 -4.11
C ARG A 68 -0.81 14.13 -5.04
N ASN A 69 -0.02 13.20 -5.59
CA ASN A 69 -0.49 12.13 -6.45
C ASN A 69 -0.27 10.77 -5.78
N LYS A 70 -1.22 10.40 -4.93
CA LYS A 70 -1.19 9.14 -4.16
C LYS A 70 -1.35 7.89 -5.02
N ARG A 71 -1.67 8.06 -6.31
CA ARG A 71 -1.97 6.98 -7.27
C ARG A 71 -0.81 6.62 -8.19
N ASP A 72 0.31 7.37 -8.15
CA ASP A 72 1.56 7.06 -8.87
C ASP A 72 2.62 6.56 -7.89
N ILE A 73 2.70 5.24 -7.79
CA ILE A 73 3.44 4.51 -6.76
C ILE A 73 4.75 4.01 -7.36
N TYR A 74 5.84 4.15 -6.62
CA TYR A 74 7.18 3.76 -7.03
C TYR A 74 7.75 2.69 -6.09
N ILE A 75 8.59 1.82 -6.64
CA ILE A 75 9.31 0.78 -5.90
C ILE A 75 10.82 0.95 -6.09
N LYS A 76 11.60 0.65 -5.05
CA LYS A 76 13.05 0.50 -5.15
C LYS A 76 13.37 -0.60 -6.14
N THR A 77 14.33 -0.36 -7.03
CA THR A 77 14.64 -1.30 -8.13
C THR A 77 16.00 -1.94 -8.02
N ASP A 78 16.59 -2.03 -6.83
CA ASP A 78 17.84 -2.77 -6.65
C ASP A 78 17.74 -3.61 -5.39
N VAL A 79 17.27 -4.85 -5.59
CA VAL A 79 17.00 -5.83 -4.52
C VAL A 79 18.26 -6.11 -3.70
N ASN A 80 19.43 -6.08 -4.34
CA ASN A 80 20.72 -6.33 -3.71
C ASN A 80 21.12 -5.21 -2.73
N ASN A 81 20.52 -4.03 -2.86
CA ASN A 81 20.77 -2.89 -1.99
C ASN A 81 19.49 -2.43 -1.23
N PHE A 82 18.46 -3.28 -1.13
CA PHE A 82 17.26 -2.98 -0.33
C PHE A 82 17.58 -2.72 1.15
N PHE A 83 18.60 -3.41 1.68
CA PHE A 83 19.05 -3.29 3.08
C PHE A 83 20.39 -2.57 3.23
N GLY A 84 21.00 -2.12 2.12
CA GLY A 84 22.29 -1.43 2.13
C GLY A 84 22.14 0.09 2.15
N ALA A 85 23.24 0.79 2.47
CA ALA A 85 23.28 2.26 2.51
C ALA A 85 23.47 2.91 1.11
N GLY A 86 23.50 2.12 0.03
CA GLY A 86 23.71 2.63 -1.32
C GLY A 86 22.50 3.40 -1.87
N LYS A 87 22.71 4.22 -2.90
CA LYS A 87 21.61 4.90 -3.61
C LYS A 87 20.86 3.89 -4.48
N THR A 88 19.71 3.43 -4.00
CA THR A 88 18.75 2.63 -4.79
C THR A 88 17.97 3.51 -5.76
N GLY A 89 17.92 3.12 -7.04
CA GLY A 89 16.99 3.73 -8.00
C GLY A 89 15.52 3.43 -7.66
N MET A 90 14.62 4.32 -8.07
CA MET A 90 13.17 4.12 -7.98
C MET A 90 12.58 3.96 -9.37
N GLY A 91 11.76 2.94 -9.55
CA GLY A 91 10.99 2.67 -10.76
C GLY A 91 9.51 2.77 -10.46
N ARG A 92 8.70 3.11 -11.46
CA ARG A 92 7.25 3.13 -11.27
C ARG A 92 6.79 1.70 -11.00
N PHE A 93 6.02 1.50 -9.94
CA PHE A 93 5.43 0.22 -9.60
C PHE A 93 4.01 0.13 -10.12
N ALA A 94 3.15 1.05 -9.70
CA ALA A 94 1.73 1.05 -10.03
C ALA A 94 1.24 2.46 -10.35
N LEU A 95 0.36 2.57 -11.32
CA LEU A 95 -0.38 3.78 -11.65
C LEU A 95 -1.87 3.47 -11.70
N ILE A 96 -2.66 4.18 -10.90
CA ILE A 96 -4.11 4.00 -10.80
C ILE A 96 -4.81 5.20 -11.45
N GLU A 97 -5.55 4.95 -12.53
CA GLU A 97 -6.23 5.98 -13.33
C GLU A 97 -7.71 5.66 -13.47
N LYS A 98 -8.55 6.69 -13.39
CA LYS A 98 -9.97 6.58 -13.74
C LYS A 98 -10.11 6.85 -15.23
N GLN A 99 -10.57 5.87 -15.99
CA GLN A 99 -10.89 6.02 -17.41
C GLN A 99 -12.41 5.91 -17.59
N ASN A 100 -13.05 7.07 -17.78
CA ASN A 100 -14.51 7.21 -17.79
C ASN A 100 -15.12 6.68 -16.47
N SER A 101 -15.82 5.53 -16.53
CA SER A 101 -16.46 4.84 -15.41
C SER A 101 -15.67 3.65 -14.88
N ALA A 102 -14.58 3.27 -15.54
CA ALA A 102 -13.75 2.12 -15.16
C ALA A 102 -12.45 2.60 -14.49
N LEU A 103 -11.96 1.81 -13.53
CA LEU A 103 -10.64 2.03 -12.94
C LEU A 103 -9.62 1.16 -13.66
N LYS A 104 -8.50 1.77 -14.02
CA LYS A 104 -7.36 1.11 -14.64
C LYS A 104 -6.19 1.13 -13.66
N ILE A 105 -5.61 -0.04 -13.41
CA ILE A 105 -4.38 -0.20 -12.64
C ILE A 105 -3.30 -0.69 -13.59
N SER A 106 -2.22 0.07 -13.73
CA SER A 106 -1.07 -0.29 -14.58
C SER A 106 0.13 -0.61 -13.70
N PHE A 107 0.62 -1.85 -13.75
CA PHE A 107 1.85 -2.25 -13.08
C PHE A 107 3.02 -2.22 -14.06
N SER A 108 4.08 -1.49 -13.73
CA SER A 108 5.26 -1.34 -14.57
C SER A 108 6.35 -2.34 -14.17
N LEU A 109 6.77 -3.18 -15.13
CA LEU A 109 7.87 -4.10 -14.94
C LEU A 109 9.19 -3.36 -15.15
N ASN A 110 9.95 -3.20 -14.07
CA ASN A 110 11.23 -2.49 -14.10
C ASN A 110 12.38 -3.48 -14.30
N LYS A 111 13.15 -3.36 -15.40
CA LYS A 111 14.33 -4.21 -15.65
C LYS A 111 15.27 -4.25 -14.46
N SER A 112 15.57 -3.08 -13.88
CA SER A 112 16.49 -2.96 -12.74
C SER A 112 16.04 -3.77 -11.53
N LEU A 113 14.72 -3.85 -11.28
CA LEU A 113 14.18 -4.61 -10.15
C LEU A 113 14.46 -6.12 -10.28
N PHE A 114 14.35 -6.67 -11.49
CA PHE A 114 14.47 -8.11 -11.70
C PHE A 114 15.87 -8.57 -12.12
N PHE A 115 16.63 -7.72 -12.81
CA PHE A 115 17.89 -8.10 -13.45
C PHE A 115 19.06 -7.15 -13.11
N GLY A 116 18.85 -6.20 -12.19
CA GLY A 116 19.84 -5.20 -11.83
C GLY A 116 20.20 -4.22 -12.96
N HIS A 117 21.25 -3.44 -12.74
CA HIS A 117 21.71 -2.41 -13.67
C HIS A 117 22.70 -2.92 -14.73
N ASN A 118 23.11 -4.19 -14.64
CA ASN A 118 24.27 -4.72 -15.38
C ASN A 118 23.92 -5.49 -16.66
N GLY A 119 22.66 -5.56 -17.06
CA GLY A 119 22.28 -6.24 -18.31
C GLY A 119 22.63 -5.40 -19.55
N GLU A 120 23.33 -6.00 -20.51
CA GLU A 120 23.68 -5.44 -21.83
C GLU A 120 22.47 -4.84 -22.59
N LYS A 121 22.75 -4.25 -23.78
CA LYS A 121 21.80 -3.70 -24.76
C LYS A 121 20.81 -4.74 -25.34
N GLU A 122 20.45 -5.77 -24.60
CA GLU A 122 19.33 -6.62 -24.95
C GLU A 122 18.04 -5.81 -24.96
N ASP A 123 17.16 -6.16 -25.89
CA ASP A 123 15.83 -5.59 -25.97
C ASP A 123 15.07 -5.89 -24.67
N ILE A 124 14.85 -4.85 -23.88
CA ILE A 124 14.16 -4.89 -22.59
C ILE A 124 12.82 -5.63 -22.71
N ALA A 125 12.14 -5.47 -23.86
CA ALA A 125 10.87 -6.13 -24.12
C ALA A 125 11.02 -7.66 -24.22
N THR A 126 12.12 -8.15 -24.79
CA THR A 126 12.40 -9.60 -24.89
C THR A 126 12.71 -10.19 -23.51
N LEU A 127 13.50 -9.47 -22.71
CA LEU A 127 13.88 -9.90 -21.36
C LEU A 127 12.68 -9.94 -20.39
N LEU A 128 11.83 -8.92 -20.43
CA LEU A 128 10.68 -8.80 -19.51
C LEU A 128 9.46 -9.58 -19.97
N LYS A 129 9.38 -10.00 -21.24
CA LYS A 129 8.21 -10.70 -21.78
C LYS A 129 7.82 -11.95 -20.98
N PRO A 130 8.74 -12.89 -20.67
CA PRO A 130 8.38 -14.08 -19.90
C PRO A 130 7.86 -13.74 -18.49
N LEU A 131 8.40 -12.69 -17.86
CA LEU A 131 7.91 -12.21 -16.57
C LEU A 131 6.50 -11.63 -16.72
N GLY A 132 6.29 -10.73 -17.69
CA GLY A 132 4.99 -10.13 -17.95
C GLY A 132 3.90 -11.15 -18.25
N GLU A 133 4.22 -12.22 -18.99
CA GLU A 133 3.31 -13.34 -19.26
C GLU A 133 2.96 -14.13 -17.98
N LYS A 134 3.94 -14.38 -17.08
CA LYS A 134 3.68 -15.01 -15.78
C LYS A 134 2.77 -14.14 -14.89
N PHE A 135 3.04 -12.84 -14.82
CA PHE A 135 2.19 -11.91 -14.06
C PHE A 135 0.80 -11.79 -14.66
N GLN A 136 0.68 -11.77 -15.99
CA GLN A 136 -0.61 -11.82 -16.65
C GLN A 136 -1.38 -13.09 -16.29
N LEU A 137 -0.74 -14.26 -16.37
CA LEU A 137 -1.39 -15.52 -16.01
C LEU A 137 -1.85 -15.53 -14.55
N PHE A 138 -1.01 -15.06 -13.63
CA PHE A 138 -1.36 -14.91 -12.22
C PHE A 138 -2.60 -14.03 -12.03
N ALA A 139 -2.56 -12.81 -12.56
CA ALA A 139 -3.66 -11.84 -12.40
C ALA A 139 -4.94 -12.30 -13.12
N GLN A 140 -4.83 -12.93 -14.30
CA GLN A 140 -5.98 -13.52 -14.99
C GLN A 140 -6.61 -14.65 -14.17
N THR A 141 -5.80 -15.51 -13.57
CA THR A 141 -6.31 -16.63 -12.76
C THR A 141 -7.01 -16.13 -11.50
N LYS A 142 -6.44 -15.14 -10.81
CA LYS A 142 -6.93 -14.65 -9.53
C LYS A 142 -8.07 -13.64 -9.65
N TYR A 143 -8.08 -12.80 -10.68
CA TYR A 143 -8.99 -11.65 -10.80
C TYR A 143 -9.90 -11.65 -12.02
N LYS A 144 -10.00 -12.76 -12.77
CA LYS A 144 -10.87 -12.87 -13.97
C LYS A 144 -12.28 -12.33 -13.80
N ASP A 145 -12.86 -12.48 -12.61
CA ASP A 145 -14.26 -12.11 -12.36
C ASP A 145 -14.44 -10.61 -12.11
N ILE A 146 -13.36 -9.90 -11.73
CA ILE A 146 -13.40 -8.48 -11.36
C ILE A 146 -12.61 -7.58 -12.30
N ALA A 147 -11.68 -8.15 -13.07
CA ALA A 147 -10.75 -7.39 -13.91
C ALA A 147 -10.48 -8.09 -15.25
N SER A 148 -10.47 -7.30 -16.31
CA SER A 148 -9.85 -7.65 -17.58
C SER A 148 -8.34 -7.37 -17.50
N VAL A 149 -7.51 -8.37 -17.79
CA VAL A 149 -6.05 -8.29 -17.60
C VAL A 149 -5.32 -8.46 -18.93
N LYS A 150 -4.37 -7.56 -19.21
CA LYS A 150 -3.53 -7.59 -20.42
C LYS A 150 -2.11 -7.13 -20.13
N TYR A 151 -1.11 -7.87 -20.62
CA TYR A 151 0.27 -7.41 -20.68
C TYR A 151 0.58 -6.68 -22.00
N GLU A 152 1.07 -5.45 -21.91
CA GLU A 152 1.58 -4.66 -23.04
C GLU A 152 3.09 -4.77 -23.12
N VAL A 153 3.58 -5.71 -23.95
CA VAL A 153 5.01 -6.01 -24.15
C VAL A 153 5.82 -4.75 -24.49
N SER A 154 5.31 -3.90 -25.39
CA SER A 154 6.03 -2.69 -25.85
C SER A 154 6.25 -1.64 -24.75
N LYS A 155 5.45 -1.65 -23.69
CA LYS A 155 5.59 -0.76 -22.54
C LYS A 155 6.08 -1.47 -21.28
N SER A 156 6.25 -2.79 -21.33
CA SER A 156 6.52 -3.63 -20.16
C SER A 156 5.54 -3.36 -19.02
N ASN A 157 4.25 -3.22 -19.35
CA ASN A 157 3.20 -2.91 -18.38
C ASN A 157 2.13 -3.99 -18.35
N LEU A 158 1.77 -4.44 -17.15
CA LEU A 158 0.56 -5.22 -16.92
C LEU A 158 -0.59 -4.26 -16.62
N ILE A 159 -1.70 -4.39 -17.35
CA ILE A 159 -2.88 -3.54 -17.21
C ILE A 159 -4.03 -4.38 -16.70
N LEU A 160 -4.64 -3.93 -15.61
CA LEU A 160 -5.90 -4.43 -15.09
C LEU A 160 -6.96 -3.35 -15.27
N LEU A 161 -7.99 -3.65 -16.04
CA LEU A 161 -9.18 -2.81 -16.21
C LEU A 161 -10.32 -3.45 -15.42
N LEU A 162 -10.81 -2.75 -14.40
CA LEU A 162 -11.85 -3.29 -13.54
C LEU A 162 -13.22 -3.21 -14.24
N ASN A 163 -13.98 -4.31 -14.18
CA ASN A 163 -15.14 -4.55 -15.04
C ASN A 163 -16.36 -3.68 -14.68
N ASP A 164 -16.52 -3.34 -13.40
CA ASP A 164 -17.69 -2.62 -12.87
C ASP A 164 -17.34 -1.18 -12.43
N SER A 165 -18.38 -0.36 -12.26
CA SER A 165 -18.24 0.98 -11.71
C SER A 165 -17.95 0.92 -10.20
N ILE A 166 -16.67 1.09 -9.88
CA ILE A 166 -16.13 1.04 -8.52
C ILE A 166 -16.47 2.33 -7.78
N ASN A 167 -17.31 2.24 -6.77
CA ASN A 167 -17.72 3.41 -5.98
C ASN A 167 -17.95 3.10 -4.49
N THR A 168 -17.61 1.89 -4.02
CA THR A 168 -17.86 1.46 -2.64
C THR A 168 -16.58 1.16 -1.86
N ASP A 169 -16.67 1.19 -0.53
CA ASP A 169 -15.57 0.80 0.38
C ASP A 169 -15.09 -0.64 0.14
N LYS A 170 -16.00 -1.53 -0.27
CA LYS A 170 -15.66 -2.91 -0.62
C LYS A 170 -14.73 -2.94 -1.83
N ASP A 171 -14.95 -2.04 -2.78
CA ASP A 171 -14.14 -1.96 -3.99
C ASP A 171 -12.76 -1.36 -3.69
N VAL A 172 -12.67 -0.38 -2.79
CA VAL A 172 -11.37 0.11 -2.27
C VAL A 172 -10.56 -1.05 -1.70
N LYS A 173 -11.17 -1.89 -0.85
CA LYS A 173 -10.49 -3.07 -0.31
C LYS A 173 -10.04 -4.05 -1.39
N ALA A 174 -10.88 -4.30 -2.40
CA ALA A 174 -10.51 -5.17 -3.52
C ALA A 174 -9.31 -4.61 -4.31
N ILE A 175 -9.28 -3.29 -4.55
CA ILE A 175 -8.13 -2.62 -5.19
C ILE A 175 -6.87 -2.78 -4.37
N MET A 176 -6.95 -2.57 -3.05
CA MET A 176 -5.79 -2.72 -2.17
C MET A 176 -5.26 -4.16 -2.15
N ILE A 177 -6.15 -5.16 -2.18
CA ILE A 177 -5.75 -6.58 -2.28
C ILE A 177 -4.99 -6.83 -3.59
N ILE A 178 -5.46 -6.28 -4.72
CA ILE A 178 -4.78 -6.42 -6.01
C ILE A 178 -3.38 -5.80 -5.95
N ILE A 179 -3.24 -4.61 -5.37
CA ILE A 179 -1.95 -3.91 -5.25
C ILE A 179 -0.98 -4.71 -4.38
N ASP A 180 -1.45 -5.22 -3.25
CA ASP A 180 -0.65 -5.97 -2.29
C ASP A 180 -0.19 -7.32 -2.86
N ASP A 181 -1.11 -8.09 -3.44
CA ASP A 181 -0.81 -9.36 -4.10
C ASP A 181 0.20 -9.20 -5.24
N MET A 182 0.06 -8.14 -6.05
CA MET A 182 1.00 -7.85 -7.14
C MET A 182 2.36 -7.39 -6.61
N TYR A 183 2.39 -6.64 -5.52
CA TYR A 183 3.62 -6.25 -4.85
C TYR A 183 4.37 -7.47 -4.32
N GLU A 184 3.70 -8.38 -3.61
CA GLU A 184 4.28 -9.64 -3.16
C GLU A 184 4.81 -10.49 -4.32
N ALA A 185 4.01 -10.63 -5.39
CA ALA A 185 4.44 -11.36 -6.58
C ALA A 185 5.69 -10.74 -7.23
N PHE A 186 5.77 -9.40 -7.26
CA PHE A 186 6.96 -8.68 -7.73
C PHE A 186 8.19 -9.02 -6.89
N LEU A 187 8.08 -8.99 -5.56
CA LEU A 187 9.20 -9.33 -4.67
C LEU A 187 9.64 -10.80 -4.77
N VAL A 188 8.68 -11.73 -4.84
CA VAL A 188 8.98 -13.16 -5.01
C VAL A 188 9.70 -13.40 -6.34
N MET A 189 9.28 -12.76 -7.42
CA MET A 189 9.96 -12.91 -8.71
C MET A 189 11.31 -12.22 -8.73
N ALA A 190 11.43 -11.02 -8.17
CA ALA A 190 12.69 -10.28 -8.10
C ALA A 190 13.75 -11.05 -7.27
N SER A 191 13.37 -11.71 -6.18
CA SER A 191 14.28 -12.55 -5.39
C SER A 191 14.70 -13.86 -6.08
N ARG A 192 13.99 -14.32 -7.12
CA ARG A 192 14.36 -15.51 -7.90
C ARG A 192 15.29 -15.20 -9.07
N GLU A 193 15.17 -14.00 -9.62
CA GLU A 193 15.92 -13.55 -10.79
C GLU A 193 17.22 -12.79 -10.41
N ALA A 194 17.32 -12.29 -9.17
CA ALA A 194 18.52 -11.67 -8.58
C ALA A 194 19.54 -12.71 -8.09
#